data_AF-A0A7J6AEP1-F1
#
_entry.id   AF-A0A7J6AEP1-F1
#
_cell.length_a   1.000
_cell.length_b   1.000
_cell.length_c   1.000
_cell.angle_alpha   90.00
_cell.angle_beta   90.00
_cell.angle_gamma   90.00
#
_symmetry.space_group_name_H-M   'P 1'
#
loop_
_entity.id
_entity.type
_entity.pdbx_description
1 polymer ?
#
loop_
_entity_poly.entity_id
_entity_poly.type
_entity_poly.pdbx_seq_one_letter_code
_entity_poly.pdbx_strand_id
1 'polypeptide(L)'
;MAASDIKVKELDKRASGQAFEVILCDPAPEAKGDFPLSPQRKKDWSLEEIQKKLEAAEERRKSHEAELLKHLAEKREHEKEVQQKALEENNHFSKMAEEKLNQKMEATKEKRTAIMAAMTEKFKEKDKKLEEVRKNKENKEAEI
;
A
#
# COMPACT_ATOMS: atom_id res chain seq x y z
N MET A 1 -16.85 -29.19 -86.47
CA MET A 1 -17.16 -28.38 -85.27
C MET A 1 -18.51 -28.85 -84.77
N ALA A 2 -18.54 -29.55 -83.63
CA ALA A 2 -19.80 -30.04 -83.05
C ALA A 2 -20.56 -28.84 -82.50
N ALA A 3 -21.82 -28.66 -82.91
CA ALA A 3 -22.70 -27.67 -82.31
C ALA A 3 -22.91 -28.07 -80.85
N SER A 4 -22.40 -27.27 -79.91
CA SER A 4 -22.67 -27.45 -78.49
C SER A 4 -24.14 -27.11 -78.25
N ASP A 5 -24.96 -28.09 -77.89
CA ASP A 5 -26.37 -27.88 -77.55
C ASP A 5 -26.48 -27.00 -76.31
N ILE A 6 -26.94 -25.75 -76.48
CA ILE A 6 -27.22 -24.83 -75.38
C ILE A 6 -28.48 -25.32 -74.66
N LYS A 7 -28.36 -25.63 -73.38
CA LYS A 7 -29.49 -26.03 -72.52
C LYS A 7 -29.93 -24.85 -71.66
N VAL A 8 -31.21 -24.50 -71.70
CA VAL A 8 -31.79 -23.45 -70.84
C VAL A 8 -32.76 -24.09 -69.86
N LYS A 9 -32.53 -23.86 -68.56
CA LYS A 9 -33.39 -24.31 -67.47
C LYS A 9 -34.08 -23.10 -66.87
N GLU A 10 -35.37 -22.96 -67.13
CA GLU A 10 -36.17 -21.89 -66.53
C GLU A 10 -36.25 -22.07 -65.01
N LEU A 11 -36.05 -20.99 -64.26
CA LEU A 11 -36.08 -21.01 -62.79
C LEU A 11 -37.35 -20.36 -62.25
N ASP A 12 -37.60 -19.10 -62.64
CA ASP A 12 -38.75 -18.35 -62.12
C ASP A 12 -39.21 -17.30 -63.13
N LYS A 13 -40.52 -17.04 -63.17
CA LYS A 13 -41.14 -16.02 -64.00
C LYS A 13 -42.11 -15.23 -63.14
N ARG A 14 -41.80 -13.95 -62.92
CA ARG A 14 -42.59 -13.02 -62.13
C ARG A 14 -43.01 -11.82 -62.98
N ALA A 15 -43.97 -11.04 -62.51
CA ALA A 15 -44.49 -9.89 -63.25
C ALA A 15 -43.39 -8.89 -63.66
N SER A 16 -42.31 -8.78 -62.88
CA SER A 16 -41.17 -7.90 -63.14
C SER A 16 -40.02 -8.53 -63.94
N GLY A 17 -40.11 -9.80 -64.37
CA GLY A 17 -39.08 -10.41 -65.20
C GLY A 17 -39.01 -11.93 -65.11
N GLN A 18 -38.02 -12.50 -65.81
CA GLN A 18 -37.81 -13.94 -65.91
C GLN A 18 -36.36 -14.28 -65.54
N ALA A 19 -36.18 -15.40 -64.85
CA ALA A 19 -34.89 -15.96 -64.44
C ALA A 19 -34.74 -17.38 -65.00
N PHE A 20 -33.58 -17.66 -65.56
CA PHE A 20 -33.22 -18.95 -66.13
C PHE A 20 -31.73 -19.19 -66.01
N GLU A 21 -31.34 -20.45 -65.94
CA GLU A 21 -29.96 -20.92 -65.96
C GLU A 21 -29.61 -21.38 -67.38
N VAL A 22 -28.50 -20.88 -67.93
CA VAL A 22 -28.00 -21.29 -69.26
C VAL A 22 -26.76 -22.16 -69.05
N ILE A 23 -26.84 -23.40 -69.51
CA ILE A 23 -25.78 -24.39 -69.42
C ILE A 23 -25.18 -24.55 -70.81
N LEU A 24 -23.95 -24.07 -70.98
CA LEU A 24 -23.21 -24.11 -72.24
C LEU A 24 -22.41 -25.40 -72.44
N CYS A 25 -22.07 -26.08 -71.33
CA CYS A 25 -21.41 -27.38 -71.30
C CYS A 25 -21.91 -28.15 -70.08
N ASP A 26 -22.14 -29.46 -70.22
CA ASP A 26 -22.48 -30.30 -69.07
C ASP A 26 -21.28 -30.31 -68.09
N PRO A 27 -21.52 -30.23 -66.76
CA PRO A 27 -20.44 -30.18 -65.78
C PRO A 27 -19.59 -31.46 -65.87
N ALA A 28 -18.26 -31.30 -65.92
CA ALA A 28 -17.34 -32.43 -65.91
C ALA A 28 -17.55 -33.27 -64.63
N PRO A 29 -17.53 -34.61 -64.71
CA PRO A 29 -17.93 -35.50 -63.60
C PRO A 29 -17.08 -35.36 -62.33
N GLU A 30 -15.93 -34.67 -62.37
CA GLU A 30 -15.00 -34.54 -61.24
C GLU A 30 -14.82 -33.10 -60.71
N ALA A 31 -15.56 -32.11 -61.22
CA ALA A 31 -15.46 -30.74 -60.73
C ALA A 31 -16.30 -30.49 -59.45
N LYS A 32 -16.19 -31.37 -58.45
CA LYS A 32 -16.46 -30.98 -57.05
C LYS A 32 -15.19 -30.35 -56.50
N GLY A 33 -14.84 -29.19 -57.05
CA GLY A 33 -13.79 -28.37 -56.48
C GLY A 33 -14.23 -27.96 -55.08
N ASP A 34 -13.64 -28.59 -54.06
CA ASP A 34 -13.65 -28.14 -52.66
C ASP A 34 -12.81 -26.86 -52.54
N PHE A 35 -13.12 -25.87 -53.36
CA PHE A 35 -12.54 -24.54 -53.28
C PHE A 35 -13.47 -23.75 -52.36
N PRO A 36 -13.04 -23.37 -51.14
CA PRO A 36 -13.87 -22.57 -50.27
C PRO A 36 -13.98 -21.17 -50.87
N LEU A 37 -14.95 -20.96 -51.76
CA LEU A 37 -15.27 -19.66 -52.37
C LEU A 37 -16.00 -18.72 -51.39
N SER A 38 -15.89 -18.97 -50.09
CA SER A 38 -16.33 -18.07 -49.03
C SER A 38 -15.42 -18.25 -47.82
N PRO A 39 -15.10 -17.17 -47.07
CA PRO A 39 -14.52 -17.33 -45.74
C PRO A 39 -15.35 -18.36 -44.99
N GLN A 40 -14.71 -19.41 -44.46
CA GLN A 40 -15.39 -20.40 -43.62
C GLN A 40 -16.25 -19.63 -42.63
N ARG A 41 -17.57 -19.89 -42.62
CA ARG A 41 -18.48 -19.21 -41.70
C ARG A 41 -17.89 -19.36 -40.30
N LYS A 42 -17.35 -18.25 -39.77
CA LYS A 42 -16.80 -18.25 -38.41
C LYS A 42 -17.95 -18.69 -37.51
N LYS A 43 -17.67 -19.53 -36.52
CA LYS A 43 -18.66 -19.92 -35.53
C LYS A 43 -19.34 -18.66 -35.01
N ASP A 44 -20.66 -18.60 -35.16
CA ASP A 44 -21.44 -17.45 -34.69
C ASP A 44 -21.28 -17.37 -33.18
N TRP A 45 -20.78 -16.24 -32.69
CA TRP A 45 -20.60 -16.00 -31.26
C TRP A 45 -21.98 -15.90 -30.60
N SER A 46 -22.19 -16.64 -29.52
CA SER A 46 -23.43 -16.49 -28.75
C SER A 46 -23.44 -15.14 -28.01
N LEU A 47 -24.63 -14.62 -27.70
CA LEU A 47 -24.76 -13.38 -26.91
C LEU A 47 -24.01 -13.48 -25.58
N GLU A 48 -24.07 -14.65 -24.94
CA GLU A 48 -23.39 -14.93 -23.67
C GLU A 48 -21.86 -14.90 -23.81
N GLU A 49 -21.30 -15.46 -24.89
CA GLU A 49 -19.86 -15.42 -25.14
C GLU A 49 -19.35 -13.99 -25.39
N ILE A 50 -20.15 -13.16 -26.06
CA ILE A 50 -19.84 -11.74 -26.29
C ILE A 50 -19.87 -10.98 -24.95
N GLN A 51 -20.92 -11.16 -24.15
CA GLN A 51 -21.05 -10.54 -22.83
C GLN A 51 -19.89 -10.92 -21.91
N LYS A 52 -19.55 -12.20 -21.85
CA LYS A 52 -18.42 -12.70 -21.03
C LYS A 52 -17.08 -12.06 -21.43
N LYS A 53 -16.86 -11.82 -22.73
CA LYS A 53 -15.64 -11.14 -23.19
C LYS A 53 -15.61 -9.66 -22.82
N LEU A 54 -16.75 -8.97 -22.88
CA LEU A 54 -16.87 -7.58 -22.47
C LEU A 54 -16.66 -7.44 -20.96
N GLU A 55 -17.30 -8.29 -20.16
CA GLU A 55 -17.14 -8.33 -18.70
C GLU A 55 -15.69 -8.63 -18.31
N ALA A 56 -15.04 -9.60 -18.94
CA ALA A 56 -13.62 -9.89 -18.69
C ALA A 56 -12.69 -8.71 -19.03
N ALA A 57 -13.05 -7.89 -20.03
CA ALA A 57 -12.29 -6.67 -20.35
C ALA A 57 -12.54 -5.56 -19.31
N GLU A 58 -13.77 -5.44 -18.84
CA GLU A 58 -14.13 -4.52 -17.77
C GLU A 58 -13.46 -4.88 -16.44
N GLU A 59 -13.45 -6.15 -16.05
CA GLU A 59 -12.78 -6.59 -14.82
C GLU A 59 -11.27 -6.35 -14.88
N ARG A 60 -10.62 -6.55 -16.04
CA ARG A 60 -9.21 -6.15 -16.21
C ARG A 60 -9.01 -4.65 -16.02
N ARG A 61 -9.91 -3.81 -16.54
CA ARG A 61 -9.86 -2.36 -16.37
C ARG A 61 -9.99 -1.97 -14.88
N LYS A 62 -11.01 -2.53 -14.20
CA LYS A 62 -11.25 -2.29 -12.77
C LYS A 62 -10.08 -2.77 -11.90
N SER A 63 -9.52 -3.94 -12.21
CA SER A 63 -8.35 -4.48 -11.49
C SER A 63 -7.16 -3.54 -11.59
N HIS A 64 -6.88 -3.01 -12.78
CA HIS A 64 -5.76 -2.08 -12.97
C HIS A 64 -5.99 -0.74 -12.25
N GLU A 65 -7.22 -0.23 -12.29
CA GLU A 65 -7.61 0.97 -11.54
C GLU A 65 -7.47 0.76 -10.03
N ALA A 66 -7.92 -0.39 -9.51
CA ALA A 66 -7.80 -0.74 -8.10
C ALA A 66 -6.33 -0.84 -7.65
N GLU A 67 -5.46 -1.43 -8.47
CA GLU A 67 -4.02 -1.50 -8.21
C GLU A 67 -3.38 -0.12 -8.17
N LEU A 68 -3.74 0.77 -9.10
CA LEU A 68 -3.28 2.16 -9.10
C LEU A 68 -3.74 2.90 -7.84
N LEU A 69 -5.02 2.76 -7.47
CA LEU A 69 -5.57 3.38 -6.26
C LEU A 69 -4.89 2.85 -4.99
N LYS A 70 -4.58 1.55 -4.95
CA LYS A 70 -3.83 0.94 -3.84
C LYS A 70 -2.44 1.58 -3.70
N HIS A 71 -1.67 1.69 -4.78
CA HIS A 71 -0.36 2.34 -4.73
C HIS A 71 -0.43 3.83 -4.36
N LEU A 72 -1.48 4.54 -4.79
CA LEU A 72 -1.70 5.91 -4.36
C LEU A 72 -2.01 5.99 -2.87
N ALA A 73 -2.83 5.09 -2.34
CA ALA A 73 -3.13 5.02 -0.91
C ALA A 73 -1.88 4.71 -0.08
N GLU A 74 -1.06 3.74 -0.50
CA GLU A 74 0.22 3.40 0.13
C GLU A 74 1.16 4.62 0.20
N LYS A 75 1.27 5.40 -0.88
CA LYS A 75 2.08 6.64 -0.87
C LYS A 75 1.55 7.69 0.12
N ARG A 76 0.23 7.83 0.22
CA ARG A 76 -0.41 8.78 1.15
C ARG A 76 -0.25 8.35 2.60
N GLU A 77 -0.27 7.05 2.87
CA GLU A 77 0.04 6.50 4.19
C GLU A 77 1.49 6.79 4.55
N HIS A 78 2.43 6.52 3.64
CA HIS A 78 3.85 6.81 3.87
C HIS A 78 4.12 8.29 4.12
N GLU A 79 3.47 9.20 3.38
CA GLU A 79 3.57 10.65 3.64
C GLU A 79 3.17 11.01 5.08
N LYS A 80 2.10 10.39 5.60
CA LYS A 80 1.65 10.60 6.98
C LYS A 80 2.63 10.03 8.00
N GLU A 81 3.15 8.82 7.76
CA GLU A 81 4.16 8.20 8.62
C GLU A 81 5.42 9.06 8.73
N VAL A 82 5.90 9.61 7.61
CA VAL A 82 7.07 10.49 7.61
C VAL A 82 6.82 11.76 8.43
N GLN A 83 5.65 12.38 8.28
CA GLN A 83 5.27 13.57 9.06
C GLN A 83 5.14 13.26 10.55
N GLN A 84 4.51 12.14 10.88
CA GLN A 84 4.36 11.69 12.26
C GLN A 84 5.73 11.39 12.89
N LYS A 85 6.61 10.69 12.18
CA LYS A 85 7.96 10.38 12.66
C LYS A 85 8.78 11.64 12.93
N ALA A 86 8.71 12.64 12.04
CA ALA A 86 9.38 13.92 12.26
C ALA A 86 8.88 14.63 13.54
N LEU A 87 7.57 14.59 13.79
CA LEU A 87 6.99 15.14 15.02
C LEU A 87 7.43 14.36 16.27
N GLU A 88 7.42 13.03 16.20
CA GLU A 88 7.84 12.15 17.28
C GLU A 88 9.32 12.35 17.64
N GLU A 89 10.21 12.44 16.66
CA GLU A 89 11.63 12.70 16.89
C GLU A 89 11.87 14.07 17.55
N ASN A 90 11.13 15.10 17.12
CA ASN A 90 11.21 16.43 17.73
C ASN A 90 10.74 16.42 19.20
N ASN A 91 9.65 15.72 19.48
CA ASN A 91 9.15 15.55 20.84
C ASN A 91 10.12 14.74 21.70
N HIS A 92 10.72 13.70 21.12
CA HIS A 92 11.70 12.87 21.81
C HIS A 92 12.96 13.67 22.18
N PHE A 93 13.46 14.51 21.28
CA PHE A 93 14.59 15.40 21.57
C PHE A 93 14.28 16.34 22.75
N SER A 94 13.12 16.99 22.73
CA SER A 94 12.69 17.90 23.81
C SER A 94 12.61 17.17 25.16
N LYS A 95 11.99 15.98 25.18
CA LYS A 95 11.86 15.17 26.39
C LYS A 95 13.22 14.72 26.93
N MET A 96 14.12 14.24 26.08
CA MET A 96 15.47 13.85 26.51
C MET A 96 16.28 15.03 27.05
N ALA A 97 16.15 16.21 26.42
CA ALA A 97 16.83 17.41 26.89
C ALA A 97 16.31 17.84 28.27
N GLU A 98 14.99 17.80 28.48
CA GLU A 98 14.34 18.09 29.76
C GLU A 98 14.77 17.11 30.86
N GLU A 99 14.69 15.81 30.60
CA GLU A 99 15.10 14.76 31.55
C GLU A 99 16.57 14.93 31.97
N LYS A 100 17.45 15.22 31.01
CA LYS A 100 18.87 15.44 31.28
C LYS A 100 19.13 16.71 32.11
N LEU A 101 18.36 17.78 31.88
CA LEU A 101 18.44 18.98 32.68
C LEU A 101 17.97 18.72 34.11
N ASN A 102 16.83 18.06 34.28
CA ASN A 102 16.27 17.73 35.58
C ASN A 102 17.23 16.85 36.41
N GLN A 103 17.83 15.83 35.79
CA GLN A 103 18.85 15.01 36.43
C GLN A 103 20.05 15.83 36.92
N LYS A 104 20.54 16.79 36.11
CA LYS A 104 21.65 17.67 36.52
C LYS A 104 21.25 18.60 37.67
N MET A 105 20.03 19.11 37.66
CA MET A 105 19.51 19.99 38.70
C MET A 105 19.38 19.25 40.03
N GLU A 106 18.79 18.06 40.03
CA GLU A 106 18.66 17.24 41.26
C GLU A 106 20.04 16.80 41.76
N ALA A 107 20.95 16.34 40.89
CA ALA A 107 22.32 15.99 41.31
C ALA A 107 23.07 17.20 41.93
N THR A 108 22.85 18.41 41.42
CA THR A 108 23.46 19.63 41.97
C THR A 108 22.85 19.99 43.33
N LYS A 109 21.53 19.86 43.45
CA LYS A 109 20.80 20.10 44.69
C LYS A 109 21.21 19.12 45.78
N GLU A 110 21.28 17.82 45.48
CA GLU A 110 21.75 16.78 46.40
C GLU A 110 23.20 17.00 46.84
N LYS A 111 24.10 17.39 45.93
CA LYS A 111 25.47 17.75 46.30
C LYS A 111 25.51 18.93 47.26
N ARG A 112 24.71 19.97 47.00
CA ARG A 112 24.63 21.14 47.88
C ARG A 112 24.08 20.77 49.25
N THR A 113 23.01 19.97 49.32
CA THR A 113 22.44 19.53 50.60
C THR A 113 23.41 18.64 51.37
N ALA A 114 24.13 17.74 50.70
CA ALA A 114 25.15 16.90 51.33
C ALA A 114 26.30 17.72 51.93
N ILE A 115 26.79 18.74 51.22
CA ILE A 115 27.84 19.64 51.73
C ILE A 115 27.35 20.40 52.96
N MET A 116 26.15 20.98 52.88
CA MET A 116 25.56 21.71 54.01
C MET A 116 25.34 20.80 55.22
N ALA A 117 24.79 19.61 55.01
CA ALA A 117 24.59 18.62 56.07
C ALA A 117 25.91 18.21 56.73
N ALA A 118 26.95 17.92 55.94
CA ALA A 118 28.28 17.60 56.46
C ALA A 118 28.88 18.76 57.27
N MET A 119 28.65 20.01 56.86
CA MET A 119 29.10 21.19 57.60
C MET A 119 28.35 21.34 58.93
N THR A 120 27.02 21.18 58.92
CA THR A 120 26.19 21.23 60.11
C THR A 120 26.55 20.13 61.11
N GLU A 121 26.80 18.90 60.65
CA GLU A 121 27.23 17.79 61.52
C GLU A 121 28.58 18.07 62.18
N LYS A 122 29.55 18.63 61.44
CA LYS A 122 30.84 19.05 62.04
C LYS A 122 30.65 20.10 63.13
N PHE A 123 29.73 21.04 62.96
CA PHE A 123 29.44 22.04 64.00
C PHE A 123 28.79 21.41 65.23
N LYS A 124 27.78 20.55 65.04
CA LYS A 124 27.14 19.81 66.15
C LYS A 124 28.14 18.95 66.94
N GLU A 125 29.09 18.30 66.26
CA GLU A 125 30.13 17.52 66.93
C GLU A 125 31.04 18.41 67.80
N LYS A 126 31.37 19.62 67.33
CA LYS A 126 32.16 20.60 68.11
C LYS A 126 31.37 21.10 69.32
N ASP A 127 30.09 21.40 69.16
CA ASP A 127 29.21 21.82 70.26
C ASP A 127 29.09 20.71 71.32
N LYS A 128 28.90 19.46 70.90
CA LYS A 128 28.87 18.31 71.81
C LYS A 128 30.17 18.15 72.59
N LYS A 129 31.33 18.29 71.94
CA LYS A 129 32.64 18.25 72.61
C LYS A 129 32.80 19.39 73.64
N LEU A 130 32.31 20.58 73.33
CA LEU A 130 32.35 21.71 74.28
C LEU A 130 31.49 21.44 75.51
N GLU A 131 30.29 20.88 75.33
CA GLU A 131 29.42 20.48 76.45
C GLU A 131 30.03 19.36 77.30
N GLU A 132 30.66 18.36 76.67
CA GLU A 132 31.40 17.31 77.40
C GLU A 132 32.57 17.90 78.22
N VAL A 133 33.32 18.86 77.67
CA VAL A 133 34.40 19.55 78.40
C VAL A 133 33.86 20.34 79.59
N ARG A 134 32.73 21.04 79.44
CA ARG A 134 32.07 21.76 80.56
C ARG A 134 31.65 20.80 81.66
N LYS A 135 30.95 19.73 81.32
CA LYS A 135 30.49 18.71 82.27
C LYS A 135 31.66 18.03 82.99
N ASN A 136 32.75 17.73 82.28
CA ASN A 136 33.95 17.14 82.89
C ASN A 136 34.62 18.10 83.87
N LYS A 137 34.59 19.42 83.60
CA LYS A 137 35.09 20.43 84.54
C LYS A 137 34.23 20.48 85.81
N GLU A 138 32.90 20.55 85.68
CA GLU A 138 31.97 20.56 86.81
C GLU A 138 32.13 19.32 87.69
N ASN A 139 32.24 18.13 87.08
CA ASN A 139 32.44 16.89 87.82
C ASN A 139 33.77 16.87 88.62
N LYS A 140 34.85 17.41 88.05
CA LYS A 140 36.14 17.52 88.75
C LYS A 140 36.10 18.51 89.92
N GLU A 141 35.35 19.59 89.77
CA GLU A 141 35.15 20.57 90.85
C GLU A 141 34.24 20.02 91.96
N ALA A 142 33.35 19.06 91.66
CA ALA A 142 32.48 18.40 92.63
C ALA A 142 33.14 17.22 93.37
N GLU A 143 34.26 16.69 92.88
CA GLU A 143 35.03 15.60 93.51
C GLU A 143 36.15 16.09 94.45
N ILE A 144 36.33 17.41 94.60
CA ILE A 144 37.26 18.07 95.53
C ILE A 144 36.50 18.58 96.75
#